data_AF-A0A2M8KR39-F1
#
_entry.id   AF-A0A2M8KR39-F1
#
_cell.length_a   1.000
_cell.length_b   1.000
_cell.length_c   1.000
_cell.angle_alpha   90.00
_cell.angle_beta   90.00
_cell.angle_gamma   90.00
#
_symmetry.space_group_name_H-M   'P 1'
#
loop_
_entity.id
_entity.type
_entity.pdbx_description
1 polymer ?
#
loop_
_entity_poly.entity_id
_entity_poly.type
_entity_poly.pdbx_seq_one_letter_code
_entity_poly.pdbx_strand_id
1 'polypeptide(L)'
;MKQENKLTIMNKIANLLLIFSAVLFLFGSGYRLGQYRAQQNGSASTGLSKTNATTDMSLFWSVWNILEEKYVNETKLNKEKMVFGAIKGMVASLDDPYTYFMTPTENKESKDDLGGLYEGIGA
;
A
#
# COMPACT_ATOMS: atom_id res chain seq x y z
N MET A 1 -22.26 -61.46 -8.78
CA MET A 1 -22.59 -60.15 -8.15
C MET A 1 -21.42 -59.40 -7.50
N LYS A 2 -20.31 -60.03 -7.08
CA LYS A 2 -19.22 -59.34 -6.34
C LYS A 2 -18.21 -58.57 -7.22
N GLN A 3 -18.10 -58.89 -8.51
CA GLN A 3 -17.07 -58.36 -9.41
C GLN A 3 -17.42 -56.98 -10.02
N GLU A 4 -18.70 -56.74 -10.32
CA GLU A 4 -19.16 -55.47 -10.95
C GLU A 4 -19.13 -54.27 -10.01
N ASN A 5 -19.39 -54.49 -8.71
CA ASN A 5 -19.22 -53.46 -7.69
C ASN A 5 -17.76 -53.04 -7.52
N LYS A 6 -16.81 -53.99 -7.66
CA LYS A 6 -15.37 -53.67 -7.55
C LYS A 6 -14.91 -52.78 -8.71
N LEU A 7 -15.39 -53.04 -9.92
CA LEU A 7 -15.08 -52.25 -11.11
C LEU A 7 -15.65 -50.83 -11.02
N THR A 8 -16.89 -50.70 -10.53
CA THR A 8 -17.55 -49.41 -10.30
C THR A 8 -16.86 -48.59 -9.20
N ILE A 9 -16.42 -49.24 -8.12
CA ILE A 9 -15.67 -48.58 -7.04
C ILE A 9 -14.30 -48.12 -7.55
N MET A 10 -13.61 -48.92 -8.35
CA MET A 10 -12.29 -48.57 -8.90
C MET A 10 -12.36 -47.37 -9.84
N ASN A 11 -13.39 -47.27 -10.68
CA ASN A 11 -13.61 -46.11 -11.55
C ASN A 11 -14.01 -44.85 -10.77
N LYS A 12 -14.77 -45.00 -9.67
CA LYS A 12 -15.07 -43.88 -8.77
C LYS A 12 -13.82 -43.34 -8.07
N ILE A 13 -12.93 -44.22 -7.62
CA ILE A 13 -11.65 -43.83 -7.01
C ILE A 13 -10.75 -43.16 -8.06
N ALA A 14 -10.67 -43.71 -9.28
CA ALA A 14 -9.91 -43.11 -10.37
C ALA A 14 -10.42 -41.70 -10.71
N ASN A 15 -11.73 -41.50 -10.82
CA ASN A 15 -12.31 -40.17 -11.03
C ASN A 15 -12.06 -39.22 -9.85
N LEU A 16 -12.10 -39.72 -8.62
CA LEU A 16 -11.84 -38.91 -7.42
C LEU A 16 -10.38 -38.44 -7.37
N LEU A 17 -9.43 -39.29 -7.73
CA LEU A 17 -8.00 -38.92 -7.85
C LEU A 17 -7.76 -37.92 -8.97
N LEU A 18 -8.49 -38.05 -10.10
CA LEU A 18 -8.40 -37.12 -11.23
C LEU A 18 -8.88 -35.72 -10.85
N ILE A 19 -10.02 -35.62 -10.15
CA ILE A 19 -10.56 -34.35 -9.65
C ILE A 19 -9.61 -33.73 -8.63
N PHE A 20 -9.06 -34.52 -7.70
CA PHE A 20 -8.13 -34.02 -6.69
C PHE A 20 -6.84 -33.45 -7.32
N SER A 21 -6.29 -34.13 -8.33
CA SER A 21 -5.15 -33.64 -9.11
C SER A 21 -5.47 -32.32 -9.82
N ALA A 22 -6.65 -32.22 -10.47
CA ALA A 22 -7.07 -31.00 -11.16
C ALA A 22 -7.20 -29.81 -10.20
N VAL A 23 -7.72 -30.02 -8.99
CA VAL A 23 -7.83 -28.97 -7.95
C VAL A 23 -6.44 -28.50 -7.51
N LEU A 24 -5.51 -29.42 -7.25
CA LEU A 24 -4.14 -29.06 -6.88
C LEU A 24 -3.42 -28.29 -8.00
N PHE A 25 -3.66 -28.67 -9.26
CA PHE A 25 -3.08 -27.99 -10.42
C PHE A 25 -3.64 -26.57 -10.61
N LEU A 26 -4.95 -26.39 -10.45
CA LEU A 26 -5.61 -25.08 -10.49
C LEU A 26 -5.16 -24.18 -9.34
N PHE A 27 -5.04 -24.73 -8.13
CA PHE A 27 -4.56 -23.97 -6.97
C PHE A 27 -3.09 -23.58 -7.12
N GLY A 28 -2.22 -24.50 -7.53
CA GLY A 28 -0.79 -24.25 -7.73
C GLY A 28 -0.51 -23.24 -8.85
N SER A 29 -1.20 -23.38 -9.99
CA SER A 29 -1.09 -22.42 -11.11
C SER A 29 -1.65 -21.05 -10.76
N GLY A 30 -2.78 -20.99 -10.04
CA GLY A 30 -3.36 -19.75 -9.53
C GLY A 30 -2.45 -19.04 -8.53
N TYR A 31 -1.82 -19.79 -7.61
CA TYR A 31 -0.87 -19.24 -6.63
C TYR A 31 0.38 -18.69 -7.31
N ARG A 32 0.96 -19.42 -8.28
CA ARG A 32 2.11 -18.97 -9.08
C ARG A 32 1.76 -17.70 -9.87
N LEU A 33 0.64 -17.68 -10.59
CA LEU A 33 0.19 -16.51 -11.35
C LEU A 33 -0.13 -15.32 -10.43
N GLY A 34 -0.70 -15.60 -9.25
CA GLY A 34 -0.96 -14.61 -8.21
C GLY A 34 0.31 -13.97 -7.67
N GLN A 35 1.35 -14.76 -7.39
CA GLN A 35 2.64 -14.23 -6.95
C GLN A 35 3.37 -13.44 -8.05
N TYR A 36 3.30 -13.84 -9.32
CA TYR A 36 3.86 -13.03 -10.42
C TYR A 36 3.15 -11.69 -10.59
N ARG A 37 1.83 -11.65 -10.39
CA ARG A 37 1.06 -10.40 -10.38
C ARG A 37 1.31 -9.59 -9.11
N ALA A 38 1.51 -10.21 -7.95
CA ALA A 38 1.85 -9.50 -6.72
C ALA A 38 3.28 -8.92 -6.77
N GLN A 39 4.21 -9.56 -7.48
CA GLN A 39 5.57 -9.05 -7.69
C GLN A 39 5.62 -7.95 -8.77
N GLN A 40 4.72 -7.95 -9.77
CA GLN A 40 4.56 -6.81 -10.69
C GLN A 40 3.71 -5.67 -10.11
N ASN A 41 2.70 -5.96 -9.26
CA ASN A 41 1.85 -4.96 -8.62
C ASN A 41 2.33 -4.54 -7.21
N GLY A 42 3.41 -5.16 -6.70
CA GLY A 42 4.18 -4.69 -5.54
C GLY A 42 4.97 -3.41 -5.82
N SER A 43 4.80 -2.84 -7.00
CA SER A 43 5.17 -1.47 -7.37
C SER A 43 4.09 -0.85 -8.25
N ALA A 44 2.81 -0.96 -7.87
CA ALA A 44 1.74 -0.18 -8.51
C ALA A 44 0.53 -0.01 -7.58
N SER A 45 0.45 1.20 -7.03
CA SER A 45 -0.77 1.94 -6.65
C SER A 45 -2.08 1.38 -7.21
N THR A 46 -2.96 0.90 -6.32
CA THR A 46 -4.38 0.76 -6.63
C THR A 46 -5.03 2.13 -6.77
N GLY A 47 -5.27 2.54 -8.01
CA GLY A 47 -6.53 3.16 -8.43
C GLY A 47 -6.71 4.66 -8.21
N LEU A 48 -5.97 5.49 -8.95
CA LEU A 48 -6.53 6.73 -9.49
C LEU A 48 -5.89 7.03 -10.84
N SER A 49 -6.57 6.64 -11.92
CA SER A 49 -6.21 7.11 -13.26
C SER A 49 -6.63 8.59 -13.36
N LYS A 50 -5.65 9.48 -13.29
CA LYS A 50 -5.78 10.85 -13.81
C LYS A 50 -4.45 11.23 -14.46
N THR A 51 -4.56 11.50 -15.74
CA THR A 51 -3.60 11.94 -16.75
C THR A 51 -2.42 12.78 -16.23
N ASN A 52 -1.27 12.60 -16.89
CA ASN A 52 -0.11 13.50 -17.05
C ASN A 52 1.10 13.21 -16.14
N ALA A 53 2.25 12.94 -16.80
CA ALA A 53 3.59 12.76 -16.23
C ALA A 53 3.61 11.93 -14.94
N THR A 54 3.70 10.61 -15.07
CA THR A 54 4.00 9.73 -13.93
C THR A 54 5.40 10.07 -13.43
N THR A 55 5.50 11.02 -12.51
CA THR A 55 6.73 11.28 -11.76
C THR A 55 7.14 9.96 -11.13
N ASP A 56 8.35 9.51 -11.46
CA ASP A 56 8.89 8.26 -10.93
C ASP A 56 9.13 8.43 -9.42
N MET A 57 8.32 7.74 -8.62
CA MET A 57 8.41 7.73 -7.16
C MET A 57 9.30 6.59 -6.63
N SER A 58 9.96 5.83 -7.50
CA SER A 58 10.82 4.68 -7.11
C SER A 58 11.90 5.08 -6.11
N LEU A 59 12.51 6.25 -6.31
CA LEU A 59 13.54 6.78 -5.41
C LEU A 59 12.97 7.15 -4.04
N PHE A 60 11.78 7.77 -3.99
CA PHE A 60 11.10 8.10 -2.74
C PHE A 60 10.88 6.85 -1.88
N TRP A 61 10.33 5.79 -2.49
CA TRP A 61 10.08 4.53 -1.80
C TRP A 61 11.37 3.79 -1.42
N SER A 62 12.42 3.89 -2.23
CA SER A 62 13.72 3.32 -1.88
C SER A 62 14.30 3.96 -0.62
N VAL A 63 14.23 5.30 -0.52
CA VAL A 63 14.69 6.01 0.69
C VAL A 63 13.81 5.68 1.89
N TRP A 64 12.48 5.61 1.69
CA TRP A 64 11.56 5.19 2.73
C TRP A 64 11.94 3.83 3.32
N ASN A 65 12.17 2.84 2.46
CA ASN A 65 12.56 1.49 2.88
C ASN A 65 13.92 1.47 3.57
N ILE A 66 14.90 2.24 3.07
CA ILE A 66 16.21 2.36 3.72
C ILE A 66 16.07 2.92 5.14
N LEU A 67 15.19 3.90 5.35
CA LEU A 67 14.93 4.44 6.68
C LEU A 67 14.28 3.38 7.58
N GLU A 68 13.31 2.62 7.09
CA GLU A 68 12.68 1.54 7.87
C GLU A 68 13.66 0.41 8.23
N GLU A 69 14.57 0.05 7.33
CA GLU A 69 15.50 -1.08 7.52
C GLU A 69 16.79 -0.72 8.27
N LYS A 70 17.29 0.50 8.11
CA LYS A 70 18.66 0.87 8.52
C LYS A 70 18.74 1.98 9.55
N TYR A 71 17.61 2.61 9.91
CA TYR A 71 17.63 3.66 10.91
C TYR A 71 17.89 3.08 12.31
N VAL A 72 18.94 3.56 12.98
CA VAL A 72 19.47 3.01 14.24
C VAL A 72 18.42 2.90 15.35
N ASN A 73 17.43 3.79 15.35
CA ASN A 73 16.40 3.81 16.38
C ASN A 73 14.99 3.74 15.78
N GLU A 74 14.55 2.54 15.43
CA GLU A 74 13.23 2.27 14.87
C GLU A 74 12.08 2.84 15.72
N THR A 75 12.22 2.90 17.06
CA THR A 75 11.17 3.46 17.94
C THR A 75 10.90 4.95 17.72
N LYS A 76 11.83 5.66 17.05
CA LYS A 76 11.65 7.06 16.67
C LYS A 76 11.04 7.24 15.28
N LEU A 77 10.90 6.18 14.49
CA LEU A 77 10.23 6.24 13.20
C LEU A 77 8.72 6.36 13.41
N ASN A 78 8.21 7.56 13.20
CA ASN A 78 6.78 7.82 13.17
C ASN A 78 6.36 8.04 11.71
N LYS A 79 5.68 7.05 11.13
CA LYS A 79 5.28 7.05 9.71
C LYS A 79 4.37 8.25 9.37
N GLU A 80 3.49 8.63 10.28
CA GLU A 80 2.60 9.80 10.11
C GLU A 80 3.41 11.09 10.01
N LYS A 81 4.39 11.29 10.92
CA LYS A 81 5.31 12.45 10.84
C LYS A 81 6.14 12.45 9.57
N MET A 82 6.58 11.27 9.09
CA MET A 82 7.32 11.15 7.83
C MET A 82 6.46 11.56 6.63
N VAL A 83 5.21 11.12 6.57
CA VAL A 83 4.26 11.54 5.53
C VAL A 83 4.03 13.05 5.56
N PHE A 84 3.75 13.62 6.74
CA PHE A 84 3.56 15.07 6.86
C PHE A 84 4.81 15.86 6.47
N GLY A 85 6.00 15.39 6.85
CA GLY A 85 7.26 15.99 6.43
C GLY A 85 7.46 15.96 4.92
N ALA A 86 7.16 14.83 4.26
CA ALA A 86 7.22 14.70 2.81
C ALA A 86 6.25 15.66 2.10
N ILE A 87 5.02 15.79 2.59
CA ILE A 87 4.03 16.73 2.05
C ILE A 87 4.50 18.18 2.25
N LYS A 88 5.03 18.52 3.44
CA LYS A 88 5.60 19.86 3.68
C LYS A 88 6.73 20.19 2.71
N GLY A 89 7.66 19.26 2.50
CA GLY A 89 8.76 19.44 1.54
C GLY A 89 8.26 19.59 0.09
N MET A 90 7.26 18.80 -0.30
CA MET A 90 6.61 18.92 -1.61
C MET A 90 5.96 20.28 -1.81
N VAL A 91 5.24 20.79 -0.82
CA VAL A 91 4.64 22.13 -0.90
C VAL A 91 5.71 23.23 -0.89
N ALA A 92 6.73 23.11 -0.05
CA ALA A 92 7.85 24.06 0.00
C ALA A 92 8.62 24.15 -1.32
N SER A 93 8.66 23.07 -2.12
CA SER A 93 9.31 23.05 -3.43
C SER A 93 8.64 23.94 -4.49
N LEU A 94 7.47 24.50 -4.19
CA LEU A 94 6.80 25.47 -5.06
C LEU A 94 7.40 26.88 -4.98
N ASP A 95 8.28 27.13 -3.99
CA ASP A 95 8.87 28.45 -3.72
C ASP A 95 7.83 29.58 -3.60
N ASP A 96 6.59 29.24 -3.27
CA ASP A 96 5.48 30.17 -3.06
C ASP A 96 5.25 30.39 -1.56
N PRO A 97 5.55 31.59 -1.02
CA PRO A 97 5.42 31.87 0.41
C PRO A 97 3.97 31.79 0.93
N TYR A 98 2.98 31.79 0.04
CA TYR A 98 1.56 31.71 0.42
C TYR A 98 0.99 30.29 0.36
N THR A 99 1.73 29.34 -0.24
CA THR A 99 1.31 27.94 -0.27
C THR A 99 2.08 27.16 0.79
N TYR A 100 1.37 26.68 1.82
CA TYR A 100 1.94 25.86 2.87
C TYR A 100 0.96 24.75 3.28
N PHE A 101 1.51 23.67 3.88
CA PHE A 101 0.73 22.59 4.44
C PHE A 101 0.76 22.64 5.98
N MET A 102 -0.41 22.65 6.60
CA MET A 102 -0.58 22.47 8.05
C MET A 102 -0.96 21.04 8.38
N THR A 103 -0.28 20.46 9.37
CA THR A 103 -0.72 19.22 10.01
C THR A 103 -2.05 19.42 10.75
N PRO A 104 -2.78 18.35 11.10
CA PRO A 104 -4.02 18.46 11.86
C PRO A 104 -3.88 19.26 13.16
N THR A 105 -2.76 19.09 13.87
CA THR A 105 -2.46 19.82 15.11
C THR A 105 -2.24 21.31 14.84
N GLU A 106 -1.37 21.66 13.87
CA GLU A 106 -1.09 23.07 13.52
C GLU A 106 -2.35 23.78 13.01
N ASN A 107 -3.18 23.09 12.22
CA ASN A 107 -4.44 23.63 11.73
C ASN A 107 -5.44 23.86 12.87
N LYS A 108 -5.44 22.97 13.87
CA LYS A 108 -6.27 23.14 15.07
C LYS A 108 -5.81 24.34 15.88
N GLU A 109 -4.52 24.44 16.19
CA GLU A 109 -3.94 25.58 16.92
C GLU A 109 -4.21 26.90 16.19
N SER A 110 -3.96 26.96 14.89
CA SER A 110 -4.23 28.16 14.08
C SER A 110 -5.71 28.57 14.11
N LYS A 111 -6.64 27.61 14.09
CA LYS A 111 -8.08 27.90 14.21
C LYS A 111 -8.48 28.33 15.62
N ASP A 112 -7.87 27.72 16.65
CA ASP A 112 -8.12 28.06 18.04
C ASP A 112 -7.62 29.49 18.32
N ASP A 113 -6.45 29.88 17.78
CA ASP A 113 -5.94 31.26 17.81
C ASP A 113 -6.88 32.24 17.07
N LEU A 114 -7.40 31.88 15.89
CA LEU A 114 -8.39 32.67 15.15
C LEU A 114 -9.74 32.80 15.86
N GLY A 115 -10.12 31.80 16.65
CA GLY A 115 -11.34 31.79 17.45
C GLY A 115 -11.21 32.54 18.78
N GLY A 116 -10.00 32.79 19.27
CA GLY A 116 -9.71 33.43 20.55
C GLY A 116 -8.94 34.74 20.41
N LEU A 117 -9.62 35.87 20.68
CA LEU A 117 -9.06 37.20 20.99
C LEU A 117 -7.65 37.46 20.41
N TYR A 118 -7.58 37.74 19.11
CA TYR A 118 -6.47 38.53 18.58
C TYR A 118 -6.54 39.94 19.21
N GLU A 119 -5.79 40.17 20.29
CA GLU A 119 -5.44 41.52 20.73
C GLU A 119 -4.31 42.02 19.81
N GLY A 120 -4.69 42.38 18.58
CA GLY A 120 -3.75 42.90 17.60
C GLY A 120 -3.27 44.31 17.99
N ILE A 121 -1.97 44.58 17.80
CA ILE A 121 -1.36 45.92 18.02
C ILE A 121 -1.85 46.95 16.98
N GLY A 122 -2.54 46.53 15.91
CA GLY A 122 -3.30 47.38 14.99
C GLY A 122 -2.68 48.76 14.73
N ALA A 123 -1.51 48.79 14.10
CA ALA A 123 -0.89 50.04 13.64
C ALA A 123 -1.55 50.54 12.35
#